data_AF-A0A392RFL8-F1
#
_entry.id   AF-A0A392RFL8-F1
#
_cell.length_a   1.000
_cell.length_b   1.000
_cell.length_c   1.000
_cell.angle_alpha   90.00
_cell.angle_beta   90.00
_cell.angle_gamma   90.00
#
_symmetry.space_group_name_H-M   'P 1'
#
loop_
_entity.id
_entity.type
_entity.pdbx_description
1 polymer ?
#
loop_
_entity_poly.entity_id
_entity_poly.type
_entity_poly.pdbx_seq_one_letter_code
_entity_poly.pdbx_strand_id
1 'polypeptide(L)'
;SPGPDGINFGFIKDFWAELRGDVMRFISEFHRNGKLTKGLNSTFIALIPKIDSPQRLNDFRPISLVISLYKILAKVLANRLRLVIGSVISESQTVFLKDRQILDGILIANEVVDEARKSKKELMLFKVDFEKAYDSVD
;
A
#
# COMPACT_ATOMS: atom_id res chain seq x y z
N SER A 1 6.14 -3.08 13.33
CA SER A 1 5.42 -4.01 14.22
C SER A 1 5.40 -5.42 13.65
N PRO A 2 5.49 -6.45 14.51
CA PRO A 2 5.33 -7.85 14.10
C PRO A 2 3.88 -8.16 13.70
N GLY A 3 3.67 -9.31 13.05
CA GLY A 3 2.35 -9.87 12.85
C GLY A 3 1.92 -10.74 14.05
N PRO A 4 0.93 -11.64 13.87
CA PRO A 4 0.49 -12.57 14.90
C PRO A 4 1.58 -13.51 15.42
N ASP A 5 2.66 -13.70 14.66
CA ASP A 5 3.83 -14.52 15.02
C ASP A 5 4.80 -13.82 15.98
N GLY A 6 4.61 -12.54 16.27
CA GLY A 6 5.52 -11.76 17.14
C GLY A 6 6.88 -11.44 16.50
N ILE A 7 7.15 -11.93 15.29
CA ILE A 7 8.45 -11.76 14.62
C ILE A 7 8.47 -10.43 13.86
N ASN A 8 9.40 -9.55 14.26
CA ASN A 8 9.63 -8.27 13.61
C ASN A 8 10.84 -8.32 12.66
N PHE A 9 11.05 -7.25 11.89
CA PHE A 9 12.19 -7.16 10.97
C PHE A 9 13.56 -7.05 11.65
N GLY A 10 13.62 -6.56 12.89
CA GLY A 10 14.86 -6.53 13.67
C GLY A 10 15.36 -7.96 13.90
N PHE A 11 14.50 -8.82 14.42
CA PHE A 11 14.80 -10.24 14.59
C PHE A 11 15.30 -10.91 13.30
N ILE A 12 14.61 -10.69 12.16
CA ILE A 12 15.04 -11.28 10.88
C ILE A 12 16.42 -10.78 10.45
N LYS A 13 16.76 -9.52 10.72
CA LYS A 13 18.07 -8.95 10.40
C LYS A 13 19.15 -9.50 11.33
N ASP A 14 18.88 -9.55 12.62
CA ASP A 14 19.82 -10.00 13.65
C ASP A 14 20.17 -11.48 13.46
N PHE A 15 19.20 -12.31 13.08
CA PHE A 15 19.35 -13.75 12.84
C PHE A 15 19.35 -14.10 11.34
N TRP A 16 19.81 -13.19 10.47
CA TRP A 16 19.76 -13.41 9.02
C TRP A 16 20.63 -14.60 8.59
N ALA A 17 21.76 -14.83 9.24
CA ALA A 17 22.68 -15.90 8.87
C ALA A 17 22.02 -17.28 9.00
N GLU A 18 21.18 -17.44 10.02
CA GLU A 18 20.41 -18.63 10.33
C GLU A 18 19.14 -18.73 9.48
N LEU A 19 18.40 -17.62 9.34
CA LEU A 19 17.07 -17.63 8.72
C LEU A 19 17.08 -17.55 7.19
N ARG A 20 18.15 -17.06 6.56
CA ARG A 20 18.19 -16.81 5.10
C ARG A 20 17.82 -18.03 4.27
N GLY A 21 18.21 -19.23 4.69
CA GLY A 21 17.92 -20.47 3.97
C GLY A 21 16.41 -20.73 3.88
N ASP A 22 15.71 -20.53 4.98
CA ASP A 22 14.27 -20.77 5.06
C ASP A 22 13.47 -19.64 4.40
N VAL A 23 13.93 -18.39 4.53
CA VAL A 23 13.34 -17.25 3.80
C VAL A 23 13.44 -17.48 2.29
N MET A 24 14.61 -17.87 1.78
CA MET A 24 14.80 -18.12 0.35
C MET A 24 14.00 -19.33 -0.14
N ARG A 25 13.90 -20.39 0.66
CA ARG A 25 13.06 -21.55 0.36
C ARG A 25 11.59 -21.16 0.25
N PHE A 26 11.08 -20.38 1.21
CA PHE A 26 9.73 -19.85 1.19
C PHE A 26 9.44 -19.04 -0.09
N ILE A 27 10.32 -18.10 -0.45
CA ILE A 27 10.16 -17.30 -1.68
C ILE A 27 10.19 -18.19 -2.93
N SER A 28 11.07 -19.19 -2.98
CA SER A 28 11.17 -20.12 -4.11
C SER A 28 9.93 -21.01 -4.25
N GLU A 29 9.38 -21.50 -3.15
CA GLU A 29 8.15 -22.30 -3.16
C GLU A 29 6.96 -21.49 -3.64
N PHE A 30 6.81 -20.25 -3.14
CA PHE A 30 5.78 -19.34 -3.64
C PHE A 30 5.96 -19.07 -5.14
N HIS A 31 7.18 -18.80 -5.59
CA HIS A 31 7.45 -18.53 -7.00
C HIS A 31 7.07 -19.71 -7.92
N ARG A 32 7.36 -20.94 -7.49
CA ARG A 32 7.07 -22.15 -8.27
C ARG A 32 5.58 -22.49 -8.30
N ASN A 33 4.90 -22.34 -7.16
CA ASN A 33 3.55 -22.89 -6.98
C ASN A 33 2.44 -21.84 -6.99
N GLY A 34 2.77 -20.55 -6.85
CA GLY A 34 1.81 -19.44 -6.72
C GLY A 34 0.94 -19.50 -5.46
N LYS A 35 1.31 -20.32 -4.47
CA LYS A 35 0.53 -20.58 -3.27
C LYS A 35 1.24 -20.11 -2.02
N LEU A 36 0.50 -19.45 -1.13
CA LEU A 36 0.96 -19.11 0.21
C LEU A 36 0.74 -20.28 1.16
N THR A 37 1.72 -20.52 2.04
CA THR A 37 1.56 -21.48 3.14
C THR A 37 0.41 -21.05 4.04
N LYS A 38 -0.42 -22.01 4.46
CA LYS A 38 -1.59 -21.77 5.30
C LYS A 38 -1.19 -21.00 6.56
N GLY A 39 -1.90 -19.92 6.86
CA GLY A 39 -1.66 -19.08 8.05
C GLY A 39 -0.70 -17.90 7.83
N LEU A 40 0.05 -17.85 6.72
CA LEU A 40 0.95 -16.70 6.44
C LEU A 40 0.21 -15.38 6.14
N ASN A 41 -1.02 -15.48 5.67
CA ASN A 41 -1.92 -14.34 5.47
C ASN A 41 -2.73 -13.99 6.74
N SER A 42 -2.44 -14.64 7.88
CA SER A 42 -3.02 -14.25 9.15
C SER A 42 -2.58 -12.83 9.52
N THR A 43 -3.54 -12.04 10.03
CA THR A 43 -3.35 -10.63 10.35
C THR A 43 -3.93 -10.31 11.72
N PHE A 44 -3.23 -9.48 12.48
CA PHE A 44 -3.78 -8.84 13.67
C PHE A 44 -4.30 -7.45 13.28
N ILE A 45 -5.55 -7.13 13.62
CA ILE A 45 -6.11 -5.81 13.35
C ILE A 45 -5.86 -4.90 14.56
N ALA A 46 -5.05 -3.87 14.36
CA ALA A 46 -4.85 -2.79 15.33
C ALA A 46 -5.75 -1.60 14.99
N LEU A 47 -6.48 -1.06 15.97
CA LEU A 47 -7.32 0.13 15.78
C LEU A 47 -6.52 1.38 16.18
N ILE A 48 -6.26 2.27 15.22
CA ILE A 48 -5.57 3.55 15.46
C ILE A 48 -6.62 4.67 15.52
N PRO A 49 -6.67 5.47 16.61
CA PRO A 49 -7.61 6.59 16.70
C PRO A 49 -7.30 7.66 15.64
N LYS A 50 -8.34 8.18 14.98
CA LYS A 50 -8.24 9.33 14.05
C LYS A 50 -8.41 10.68 14.75
N ILE A 51 -9.06 10.68 15.91
CA ILE A 51 -9.41 11.86 16.71
C ILE A 51 -9.10 11.61 18.18
N ASP A 52 -9.06 12.68 18.96
CA ASP A 52 -8.95 12.60 20.42
C ASP A 52 -10.25 12.01 21.01
N SER A 53 -10.11 11.10 21.98
CA SER A 53 -11.22 10.44 22.68
C SER A 53 -12.27 9.76 21.77
N PRO A 54 -11.88 8.79 20.91
CA PRO A 54 -12.78 8.14 19.96
C PRO A 54 -13.94 7.41 20.67
N GLN A 55 -15.16 7.54 20.13
CA GLN A 55 -16.37 6.95 20.71
C GLN A 55 -17.05 5.91 19.79
N ARG A 56 -16.76 5.96 18.49
CA ARG A 56 -17.38 5.12 17.46
C ARG A 56 -16.31 4.34 16.69
N LEU A 57 -16.66 3.19 16.12
CA LEU A 57 -15.73 2.40 15.29
C LEU A 57 -15.17 3.19 14.10
N ASN A 58 -15.96 4.09 13.51
CA ASN A 58 -15.54 4.93 12.39
C ASN A 58 -14.47 5.97 12.78
N ASP A 59 -14.34 6.27 14.08
CA ASP A 59 -13.31 7.14 14.63
C ASP A 59 -11.93 6.45 14.65
N PHE A 60 -11.89 5.15 14.36
CA PHE A 60 -10.67 4.38 14.24
C PHE A 60 -10.32 4.12 12.77
N ARG A 61 -9.01 4.01 12.51
CA ARG A 61 -8.43 3.46 11.30
C ARG A 61 -7.92 2.06 11.63
N PRO A 62 -8.51 0.99 11.07
CA PRO A 62 -7.95 -0.34 11.23
C PRO A 62 -6.63 -0.45 10.45
N ILE A 63 -5.63 -1.09 11.05
CA ILE A 63 -4.38 -1.46 10.40
C ILE A 63 -4.17 -2.96 10.55
N SER A 64 -4.00 -3.64 9.42
CA SER A 64 -3.64 -5.05 9.35
C SER A 64 -2.15 -5.25 9.58
N LEU A 65 -1.79 -5.84 10.71
CA LEU A 65 -0.44 -6.27 11.04
C LEU A 65 -0.24 -7.70 10.56
N VAL A 66 0.34 -7.83 9.36
CA VAL A 66 0.67 -9.12 8.75
C VAL A 66 2.04 -9.64 9.18
N ILE A 67 2.26 -10.94 8.99
CA ILE A 67 3.54 -11.64 9.25
C ILE A 67 4.69 -11.01 8.44
N SER A 68 5.88 -10.91 9.04
CA SER A 68 7.04 -10.27 8.40
C SER A 68 7.51 -10.97 7.12
N LEU A 69 7.41 -12.30 7.04
CA LEU A 69 7.67 -13.06 5.80
C LEU A 69 6.73 -12.64 4.65
N TYR A 70 5.45 -12.43 4.95
CA TYR A 70 4.49 -11.94 3.97
C TYR A 70 4.89 -10.54 3.46
N LYS A 71 5.36 -9.65 4.35
CA LYS A 71 5.85 -8.32 3.97
C LYS A 71 7.07 -8.39 3.03
N ILE A 72 7.99 -9.34 3.26
CA ILE A 72 9.14 -9.57 2.37
C ILE A 72 8.65 -9.97 0.99
N LEU A 73 7.78 -10.97 0.90
CA LEU A 73 7.21 -11.41 -0.37
C LEU A 73 6.46 -10.30 -1.10
N ALA A 74 5.58 -9.59 -0.40
CA ALA A 74 4.84 -8.46 -0.96
C ALA A 74 5.79 -7.37 -1.48
N LYS A 75 6.89 -7.10 -0.78
CA LYS A 75 7.90 -6.14 -1.23
C LYS A 75 8.63 -6.60 -2.49
N VAL A 76 8.97 -7.88 -2.58
CA VAL A 76 9.56 -8.47 -3.80
C VAL A 76 8.61 -8.30 -4.98
N LEU A 77 7.33 -8.65 -4.82
CA LEU A 77 6.31 -8.51 -5.86
C LEU A 77 6.09 -7.05 -6.27
N ALA A 78 5.96 -6.13 -5.31
CA ALA A 78 5.82 -4.70 -5.57
C ALA A 78 7.02 -4.13 -6.34
N ASN A 79 8.24 -4.55 -6.00
CA ASN A 79 9.45 -4.12 -6.71
C ASN A 79 9.49 -4.64 -8.15
N ARG A 80 8.95 -5.84 -8.43
CA ARG A 80 8.82 -6.37 -9.80
C ARG A 80 7.75 -5.60 -10.58
N LEU A 81 6.57 -5.40 -9.99
CA LEU A 81 5.47 -4.64 -10.62
C LEU A 81 5.90 -3.21 -10.96
N ARG A 82 6.70 -2.58 -10.10
CA ARG A 82 7.24 -1.24 -10.33
C ARG A 82 7.97 -1.08 -11.66
N LEU A 83 8.57 -2.14 -12.20
CA LEU A 83 9.29 -2.09 -13.48
C LEU A 83 8.36 -1.92 -14.68
N VAL A 84 7.11 -2.34 -14.56
CA VAL A 84 6.14 -2.37 -15.67
C VAL A 84 4.96 -1.44 -15.45
N ILE A 85 4.65 -1.08 -14.20
CA ILE A 85 3.43 -0.37 -13.84
C ILE A 85 3.27 0.96 -14.58
N GLY A 86 4.39 1.67 -14.84
CA GLY A 86 4.38 2.95 -15.56
C GLY A 86 3.87 2.86 -17.00
N SER A 87 3.93 1.68 -17.62
CA SER A 87 3.38 1.44 -18.97
C SER A 87 1.90 1.03 -18.98
N VAL A 88 1.35 0.68 -17.82
CA VAL A 88 -0.03 0.16 -17.68
C VAL A 88 -0.98 1.26 -17.20
N ILE A 89 -0.47 2.25 -16.47
CA ILE A 89 -1.26 3.31 -15.85
C ILE A 89 -1.10 4.64 -16.59
N SER A 90 -2.13 5.49 -16.49
CA SER A 90 -2.07 6.87 -16.98
C SER A 90 -0.98 7.69 -16.29
N GLU A 91 -0.39 8.65 -16.99
CA GLU A 91 0.50 9.67 -16.43
C GLU A 91 -0.18 10.54 -15.36
N SER A 92 -1.51 10.68 -15.44
CA SER A 92 -2.32 11.41 -14.44
C SER A 92 -2.42 10.72 -13.07
N GLN A 93 -1.98 9.46 -12.93
CA GLN A 93 -1.89 8.79 -11.64
C GLN A 93 -0.60 9.24 -10.93
N THR A 94 -0.70 10.12 -9.94
CA THR A 94 0.47 10.80 -9.35
C THR A 94 0.94 10.24 -8.01
N VAL A 95 0.18 9.33 -7.40
CA VAL A 95 0.44 8.80 -6.04
C VAL A 95 0.82 7.31 -6.08
N PHE A 96 1.62 6.87 -5.11
CA PHE A 96 2.07 5.48 -4.89
C PHE A 96 2.99 4.90 -5.98
N LEU A 97 3.61 5.77 -6.78
CA LEU A 97 4.49 5.37 -7.87
C LEU A 97 5.88 5.95 -7.68
N LYS A 98 6.88 5.22 -8.13
CA LYS A 98 8.25 5.71 -8.10
C LYS A 98 8.35 6.90 -9.06
N ASP A 99 9.09 7.92 -8.64
CA ASP A 99 9.39 9.11 -9.45
C ASP A 99 8.14 9.96 -9.82
N ARG A 100 7.01 9.79 -9.12
CA ARG A 100 5.83 10.67 -9.20
C ARG A 100 5.50 11.26 -7.84
N GLN A 101 5.11 12.52 -7.78
CA GLN A 101 4.79 13.21 -6.54
C GLN A 101 3.31 13.56 -6.46
N ILE A 102 2.74 13.49 -5.24
CA ILE A 102 1.36 13.90 -5.00
C ILE A 102 1.11 15.38 -5.38
N LEU A 103 2.15 16.21 -5.28
CA LEU A 103 2.10 17.62 -5.63
C LEU A 103 1.89 17.84 -7.13
N ASP A 104 2.31 16.90 -7.99
CA ASP A 104 2.12 17.01 -9.44
C ASP A 104 0.62 17.04 -9.77
N GLY A 105 -0.18 16.19 -9.10
CA GLY A 105 -1.64 16.17 -9.29
C GLY A 105 -2.32 17.46 -8.81
N ILE A 106 -1.80 18.03 -7.71
CA ILE A 106 -2.30 19.30 -7.17
C ILE A 106 -1.96 20.46 -8.11
N LEU A 107 -0.75 20.48 -8.68
CA LEU A 107 -0.31 21.49 -9.63
C LEU A 107 -1.18 21.49 -10.89
N ILE A 108 -1.36 20.31 -11.50
CA ILE A 108 -2.20 20.16 -12.70
C ILE A 108 -3.62 20.66 -12.43
N ALA A 109 -4.22 20.29 -11.28
CA ALA A 109 -5.55 20.76 -10.92
C ALA A 109 -5.62 22.28 -10.76
N ASN A 110 -4.62 22.90 -10.16
CA ASN A 110 -4.55 24.35 -10.01
C ASN A 110 -4.40 25.08 -11.35
N GLU A 111 -3.57 24.56 -12.27
CA GLU A 111 -3.38 25.13 -13.59
C GLU A 111 -4.67 25.10 -14.42
N VAL A 112 -5.42 23.99 -14.38
CA VAL A 112 -6.72 23.87 -15.06
C VAL A 112 -7.73 24.91 -14.53
N VAL A 113 -7.77 25.11 -13.21
CA VAL A 113 -8.64 26.11 -12.58
C VAL A 113 -8.24 27.54 -12.97
N ASP A 114 -6.94 27.84 -12.96
CA ASP A 114 -6.42 29.16 -13.32
C ASP A 114 -6.66 29.49 -14.80
N GLU A 115 -6.46 28.51 -15.71
CA GLU A 115 -6.73 28.67 -17.14
C GLU A 115 -8.22 28.95 -17.41
N ALA A 116 -9.13 28.19 -16.79
CA ALA A 116 -10.56 28.41 -16.93
C ALA A 116 -10.96 29.83 -16.48
N ARG A 117 -10.39 30.28 -15.36
CA ARG A 117 -10.61 31.64 -14.84
C ARG A 117 -10.10 32.72 -15.80
N LYS A 118 -8.88 32.56 -16.33
CA LYS A 118 -8.28 33.51 -17.30
C LYS A 118 -9.06 33.57 -18.61
N SER A 119 -9.53 32.42 -19.10
CA SER A 119 -10.29 32.31 -20.34
C SER A 119 -11.79 32.60 -20.18
N LYS A 120 -12.26 32.91 -18.97
CA LYS A 120 -13.68 33.14 -18.63
C LYS A 120 -14.59 31.99 -19.06
N LYS A 121 -14.08 30.76 -19.01
CA LYS A 121 -14.86 29.55 -19.29
C LYS A 121 -15.51 29.05 -18.00
N GLU A 122 -16.73 28.55 -18.11
CA GLU A 122 -17.37 27.82 -17.02
C GLU A 122 -16.62 26.50 -16.77
N LEU A 123 -16.36 26.19 -15.50
CA LEU A 123 -15.66 24.98 -15.07
C LEU A 123 -16.50 24.22 -14.05
N MET A 124 -16.64 22.91 -14.24
CA MET A 124 -17.20 21.99 -13.27
C MET A 124 -16.09 21.08 -12.73
N LEU A 125 -15.90 21.07 -11.42
CA LEU A 125 -14.98 20.15 -10.75
C LEU A 125 -15.77 19.01 -10.12
N PHE A 126 -15.42 17.78 -10.48
CA PHE A 126 -16.02 16.58 -9.93
C PHE A 126 -15.01 15.86 -9.03
N LYS A 127 -15.32 15.78 -7.74
CA LYS A 127 -14.49 15.08 -6.74
C LYS A 127 -15.21 13.82 -6.30
N VAL A 128 -14.54 12.68 -6.45
CA VAL A 128 -15.01 11.36 -6.03
C VAL A 128 -14.00 10.78 -5.04
N ASP A 129 -14.51 10.07 -4.04
CA ASP A 129 -13.71 9.29 -3.10
C ASP A 129 -14.36 7.91 -2.88
N PHE A 130 -13.54 6.91 -2.61
CA PHE A 130 -14.00 5.55 -2.37
C PHE A 130 -14.05 5.26 -0.88
N GLU A 131 -15.24 4.93 -0.35
CA GLU A 131 -15.34 4.43 1.01
C GLU A 131 -14.65 3.06 1.10
N LYS A 132 -13.68 2.96 2.02
CA LYS A 132 -12.95 1.72 2.32
C LYS A 132 -12.41 1.04 1.06
N ALA A 133 -11.69 1.78 0.23
CA ALA A 133 -11.21 1.31 -1.08
C ALA A 133 -10.54 -0.07 -1.09
N TYR A 134 -9.81 -0.45 -0.03
CA TYR A 134 -9.16 -1.77 0.06
C TYR A 134 -10.09 -2.92 0.47
N ASP A 135 -11.21 -2.61 1.14
CA ASP A 135 -12.20 -3.60 1.58
C ASP A 135 -13.25 -3.86 0.49
N SER A 136 -13.31 -3.00 -0.53
CA SER A 136 -14.34 -2.98 -1.58
C SER A 136 -13.85 -3.50 -2.95
N VAL A 137 -12.69 -4.18 -2.99
CA VAL A 137 -12.14 -4.78 -4.23
C VAL A 137 -12.63 -6.21 -4.37
N ASP A 138 -13.21 -6.55 -5.53
CA ASP A 138 -13.65 -7.91 -5.92
C ASP A 138 -12.51 -8.76 -6.50
#